data_AF-A0A923IWA3-F1
#
_entry.id   AF-A0A923IWA3-F1
#
_cell.length_a   1.000
_cell.length_b   1.000
_cell.length_c   1.000
_cell.angle_alpha   90.00
_cell.angle_beta   90.00
_cell.angle_gamma   90.00
#
_symmetry.space_group_name_H-M   'P 1'
#
loop_
_entity.id
_entity.type
_entity.pdbx_description
1 polymer ?
#
loop_
_entity_poly.entity_id
_entity_poly.type
_entity_poly.pdbx_seq_one_letter_code
_entity_poly.pdbx_strand_id
1 'polypeptide(L)'
;MSADALGGRRADLMDLDAGIRASAQAVAVLADPADPTAAPGSTLTGVLTLDTDEGPFWLAFNIGDSRTYIVGGESIRQATRDHSAVQEARDLAEATGEEISFPPSNIVTRALGAGMAGMPEADYALVPLFEGDHAVICSDGIHGVVDEGQILRIVRSGGEPQRIANELVDAAIACGTRDNATAVVVHASRAMRVGDDREAGSRLIRAVRPASTTTMRRGLDAEVGE
;
A
#
# COMPACT_ATOMS: atom_id res chain seq x y z
N MET A 1 -4.14 -1.85 13.18
CA MET A 1 -3.48 -1.67 14.49
C MET A 1 -4.25 -0.59 15.24
N SER A 2 -4.82 -0.88 16.41
CA SER A 2 -5.50 0.16 17.21
C SER A 2 -4.45 1.10 17.82
N ALA A 3 -4.88 2.30 18.22
CA ALA A 3 -4.03 3.27 18.92
C ALA A 3 -3.37 2.68 20.19
N ASP A 4 -3.92 1.59 20.74
CA ASP A 4 -3.38 0.88 21.90
C ASP A 4 -2.11 0.07 21.58
N ALA A 5 -1.94 -0.40 20.34
CA ALA A 5 -0.79 -1.22 19.94
C ALA A 5 0.54 -0.45 19.94
N LEU A 6 0.47 0.89 19.82
CA LEU A 6 1.63 1.78 19.82
C LEU A 6 1.70 2.64 21.09
N GLY A 7 0.82 2.43 22.07
CA GLY A 7 0.80 3.22 23.31
C GLY A 7 0.53 4.71 23.06
N GLY A 8 -0.28 5.05 22.06
CA GLY A 8 -0.66 6.42 21.74
C GLY A 8 0.40 7.28 21.02
N ARG A 9 1.58 6.74 20.71
CA ARG A 9 2.57 7.43 19.85
C ARG A 9 2.23 7.26 18.38
N ARG A 10 2.68 8.21 17.54
CA ARG A 10 2.59 8.06 16.07
C ARG A 10 3.50 6.92 15.61
N ALA A 11 3.00 6.12 14.67
CA ALA A 11 3.81 5.12 13.99
C ALA A 11 4.91 5.80 13.17
N ASP A 12 6.07 5.16 13.09
CA ASP A 12 7.18 5.57 12.24
C ASP A 12 7.53 4.48 11.20
N LEU A 13 8.62 4.71 10.46
CA LEU A 13 9.10 3.76 9.45
C LEU A 13 9.57 2.44 10.05
N MET A 14 10.10 2.44 11.28
CA MET A 14 10.54 1.21 11.95
C MET A 14 9.32 0.37 12.36
N ASP A 15 8.25 1.01 12.82
CA ASP A 15 6.99 0.33 13.12
C ASP A 15 6.35 -0.27 11.87
N LEU A 16 6.35 0.46 10.77
CA LEU A 16 5.81 -0.02 9.49
C LEU A 16 6.58 -1.26 9.02
N ASP A 17 7.91 -1.17 9.01
CA ASP A 17 8.78 -2.27 8.60
C ASP A 17 8.64 -3.49 9.54
N ALA A 18 8.57 -3.27 10.86
CA ALA A 18 8.27 -4.33 11.82
C ALA A 18 6.88 -4.95 11.60
N GLY A 19 5.87 -4.15 11.29
CA GLY A 19 4.50 -4.59 11.01
C GLY A 19 4.38 -5.43 9.74
N ILE A 20 5.05 -5.02 8.66
CA ILE A 20 5.16 -5.80 7.42
C ILE A 20 5.82 -7.14 7.71
N ARG A 21 6.93 -7.13 8.47
CA ARG A 21 7.65 -8.37 8.81
C ARG A 21 6.83 -9.31 9.68
N ALA A 22 6.14 -8.78 10.69
CA ALA A 22 5.25 -9.56 11.53
C ALA A 22 4.10 -10.16 10.72
N SER A 23 3.55 -9.41 9.76
CA SER A 23 2.49 -9.90 8.86
C SER A 23 3.00 -11.03 7.96
N ALA A 24 4.19 -10.87 7.37
CA ALA A 24 4.83 -11.91 6.55
C ALA A 24 5.08 -13.20 7.36
N GLN A 25 5.58 -13.07 8.59
CA GLN A 25 5.79 -14.20 9.49
C GLN A 25 4.46 -14.87 9.88
N ALA A 26 3.42 -14.08 10.18
CA ALA A 26 2.10 -14.59 10.53
C ALA A 26 1.48 -15.39 9.38
N VAL A 27 1.71 -15.00 8.12
CA VAL A 27 1.29 -15.78 6.96
C VAL A 27 2.16 -17.04 6.78
N ALA A 28 3.49 -16.91 6.93
CA ALA A 28 4.41 -18.02 6.74
C ALA A 28 4.16 -19.18 7.72
N VAL A 29 3.78 -18.90 8.98
CA VAL A 29 3.47 -19.95 9.97
C VAL A 29 2.18 -20.72 9.68
N LEU A 30 1.37 -20.26 8.72
CA LEU A 30 0.19 -20.99 8.23
C LEU A 30 0.55 -22.05 7.18
N ALA A 31 1.78 -22.06 6.67
CA ALA A 31 2.24 -23.10 5.75
C ALA A 31 2.27 -24.47 6.43
N ASP A 32 2.01 -25.52 5.66
CA ASP A 32 2.31 -26.88 6.09
C ASP A 32 3.84 -27.01 6.27
N PRO A 33 4.35 -27.48 7.41
CA PRO A 33 5.78 -27.73 7.58
C PRO A 33 6.38 -28.69 6.53
N ALA A 34 5.58 -29.58 5.95
CA ALA A 34 5.97 -30.47 4.87
C ALA A 34 5.99 -29.80 3.48
N ASP A 35 5.29 -28.68 3.33
CA ASP A 35 5.28 -27.87 2.12
C ASP A 35 5.22 -26.36 2.48
N PRO A 36 6.39 -25.73 2.71
CA PRO A 36 6.47 -24.30 2.99
C PRO A 36 5.87 -23.41 1.88
N THR A 37 5.68 -23.94 0.67
CA THR A 37 5.06 -23.20 -0.44
C THR A 37 3.53 -23.19 -0.37
N ALA A 38 2.93 -24.03 0.48
CA ALA A 38 1.50 -24.10 0.72
C ALA A 38 0.95 -22.99 1.62
N ALA A 39 1.79 -22.06 2.11
CA ALA A 39 1.30 -20.89 2.84
C ALA A 39 0.25 -20.15 1.98
N PRO A 40 -0.91 -19.77 2.55
CA PRO A 40 -1.87 -18.94 1.84
C PRO A 40 -1.22 -17.63 1.39
N GLY A 41 -1.73 -17.05 0.31
CA GLY A 41 -1.30 -15.74 -0.18
C GLY A 41 -2.12 -14.61 0.43
N SER A 42 -1.47 -13.49 0.72
CA SER A 42 -2.16 -12.23 1.06
C SER A 42 -1.45 -11.04 0.43
N THR A 43 -2.22 -10.08 -0.06
CA THR A 43 -1.71 -8.74 -0.36
C THR A 43 -1.58 -7.93 0.93
N LEU A 44 -0.85 -6.81 0.86
CA LEU A 44 -0.74 -5.83 1.93
C LEU A 44 -0.53 -4.45 1.32
N THR A 45 -1.40 -3.50 1.63
CA THR A 45 -1.31 -2.11 1.16
C THR A 45 -1.81 -1.14 2.21
N GLY A 46 -1.36 0.10 2.18
CA GLY A 46 -1.86 1.12 3.09
C GLY A 46 -1.06 2.42 3.03
N VAL A 47 -1.31 3.28 4.01
CA VAL A 47 -0.64 4.58 4.16
C VAL A 47 -0.10 4.80 5.57
N LEU A 48 1.01 5.52 5.65
CA LEU A 48 1.56 6.13 6.86
C LEU A 48 1.68 7.64 6.63
N THR A 49 1.37 8.46 7.63
CA THR A 49 1.64 9.91 7.56
C THR A 49 3.06 10.19 8.03
N LEU A 50 3.86 10.88 7.22
CA LEU A 50 5.18 11.37 7.58
C LEU A 50 5.17 12.88 7.71
N ASP A 51 5.92 13.40 8.68
CA ASP A 51 6.22 14.82 8.82
C ASP A 51 7.71 15.00 8.51
N THR A 52 8.02 15.75 7.46
CA THR A 52 9.39 15.93 6.96
C THR A 52 9.73 17.41 6.91
N ASP A 53 11.00 17.74 6.71
CA ASP A 53 11.43 19.14 6.53
C ASP A 53 10.75 19.81 5.31
N GLU A 54 10.31 19.02 4.31
CA GLU A 54 9.58 19.49 3.13
C GLU A 54 8.06 19.59 3.37
N GLY A 55 7.55 19.13 4.52
CA GLY A 55 6.14 19.15 4.88
C GLY A 55 5.54 17.76 5.15
N PRO A 56 4.21 17.68 5.33
CA PRO A 56 3.51 16.42 5.57
C PRO A 56 3.33 15.62 4.27
N PHE A 57 3.50 14.31 4.36
CA PHE A 57 3.33 13.39 3.24
C PHE A 57 2.53 12.15 3.64
N TRP A 58 1.76 11.62 2.70
CA TRP A 58 1.36 10.22 2.70
C TRP A 58 2.52 9.39 2.18
N LEU A 59 2.94 8.40 2.96
CA LEU A 59 3.75 7.29 2.50
C LEU A 59 2.81 6.12 2.22
N ALA A 60 2.46 5.92 0.95
CA ALA A 60 1.78 4.70 0.54
C ALA A 60 2.78 3.55 0.47
N PHE A 61 2.37 2.35 0.91
CA PHE A 61 3.16 1.13 0.79
C PHE A 61 2.32 0.02 0.16
N ASN A 62 2.95 -0.89 -0.60
CA ASN A 62 2.25 -1.97 -1.29
C ASN A 62 3.07 -3.24 -1.46
N ILE A 63 2.39 -4.38 -1.29
CA ILE A 63 2.80 -5.73 -1.64
C ILE A 63 1.56 -6.43 -2.21
N GLY A 64 1.44 -6.48 -3.54
CA GLY A 64 0.32 -7.14 -4.22
C GLY A 64 -0.36 -6.22 -5.21
N ASP A 65 -1.58 -6.56 -5.58
CA ASP A 65 -2.40 -5.83 -6.54
C ASP A 65 -3.55 -5.04 -5.88
N SER A 66 -3.70 -5.12 -4.56
CA SER A 66 -4.53 -4.16 -3.82
C SER A 66 -3.97 -2.75 -3.95
N ARG A 67 -4.85 -1.75 -3.93
CA ARG A 67 -4.51 -0.39 -4.33
C ARG A 67 -4.76 0.63 -3.22
N THR A 68 -3.92 1.65 -3.20
CA THR A 68 -4.17 2.89 -2.47
C THR A 68 -4.29 4.03 -3.47
N TYR A 69 -5.40 4.75 -3.39
CA TYR A 69 -5.66 5.99 -4.12
C TYR A 69 -5.57 7.18 -3.17
N ILE A 70 -5.03 8.30 -3.64
CA ILE A 70 -5.16 9.60 -2.97
C ILE A 70 -6.12 10.45 -3.79
N VAL A 71 -7.18 10.93 -3.13
CA VAL A 71 -8.22 11.77 -3.71
C VAL A 71 -8.15 13.14 -3.05
N GLY A 72 -7.89 14.17 -3.86
CA GLY A 72 -7.72 15.55 -3.41
C GLY A 72 -8.31 16.54 -4.40
N GLY A 73 -9.13 17.48 -3.91
CA GLY A 73 -9.81 18.45 -4.77
C GLY A 73 -10.70 17.78 -5.83
N GLU A 74 -10.29 17.88 -7.10
CA GLU A 74 -10.99 17.29 -8.25
C GLU A 74 -10.26 16.10 -8.88
N SER A 75 -9.16 15.63 -8.28
CA SER A 75 -8.34 14.56 -8.85
C SER A 75 -8.31 13.33 -7.95
N ILE A 76 -8.14 12.19 -8.62
CA ILE A 76 -7.80 10.91 -8.02
C ILE A 76 -6.47 10.47 -8.62
N ARG A 77 -5.63 9.86 -7.81
CA ARG A 77 -4.39 9.24 -8.29
C ARG A 77 -4.14 7.94 -7.57
N GLN A 78 -3.85 6.89 -8.32
CA GLN A 78 -3.29 5.66 -7.77
C GLN A 78 -1.88 5.94 -7.22
N ALA A 79 -1.69 5.79 -5.91
CA ALA A 79 -0.40 6.01 -5.27
C ALA A 79 0.48 4.76 -5.32
N THR A 80 -0.14 3.57 -5.33
CA THR A 80 0.55 2.29 -5.38
C THR A 80 0.68 1.80 -6.81
N ARG A 81 1.55 0.83 -7.01
CA ARG A 81 1.70 0.12 -8.27
C ARG A 81 1.47 -1.35 -8.04
N ASP A 82 0.66 -1.97 -8.89
CA ASP A 82 0.28 -3.36 -8.71
C ASP A 82 1.48 -4.27 -8.95
N HIS A 83 1.66 -5.27 -8.10
CA HIS A 83 2.54 -6.39 -8.36
C HIS A 83 1.73 -7.50 -9.04
N SER A 84 1.43 -7.29 -10.32
CA SER A 84 0.67 -8.23 -11.16
C SER A 84 1.30 -8.40 -12.53
N ALA A 85 1.08 -9.55 -13.16
CA ALA A 85 1.61 -9.85 -14.49
C ALA A 85 1.05 -8.88 -15.54
N VAL A 86 -0.18 -8.39 -15.36
CA VAL A 86 -0.77 -7.36 -16.22
C VAL A 86 -0.02 -6.04 -16.09
N GLN A 87 0.33 -5.63 -14.86
CA GLN A 87 1.12 -4.42 -14.67
C GLN A 87 2.49 -4.55 -15.32
N GLU A 88 3.18 -5.67 -15.12
CA GLU A 88 4.48 -5.93 -15.76
C GLU A 88 4.40 -5.90 -17.29
N ALA A 89 3.35 -6.47 -17.88
CA ALA A 89 3.11 -6.40 -19.32
C ALA A 89 2.84 -4.96 -19.80
N ARG A 90 2.10 -4.15 -19.03
CA ARG A 90 1.88 -2.72 -19.34
C ARG A 90 3.19 -1.95 -19.30
N ASP A 91 4.00 -2.18 -18.29
CA ASP A 91 5.29 -1.51 -18.13
C ASP A 91 6.25 -1.83 -19.26
N LEU A 92 6.28 -3.11 -19.66
CA LEU A 92 7.10 -3.55 -20.78
C LEU A 92 6.62 -2.90 -22.09
N ALA A 93 5.31 -2.85 -22.32
CA ALA A 93 4.74 -2.24 -23.51
C ALA A 93 5.03 -0.73 -23.57
N GLU A 94 4.96 -0.03 -22.44
CA GLU A 94 5.32 1.40 -22.35
C GLU A 94 6.82 1.62 -22.59
N ALA A 95 7.67 0.76 -22.03
CA ALA A 95 9.12 0.88 -22.15
C ALA A 95 9.64 0.54 -23.57
N THR A 96 9.04 -0.44 -24.25
CA THR A 96 9.49 -0.89 -25.58
C THR A 96 8.69 -0.26 -26.72
N GLY A 97 7.48 0.24 -26.46
CA GLY A 97 6.55 0.68 -27.49
C GLY A 97 5.96 -0.47 -28.32
N GLU A 98 6.15 -1.71 -27.90
CA GLU A 98 5.69 -2.90 -28.61
C GLU A 98 4.27 -3.31 -28.18
N GLU A 99 3.57 -3.98 -29.08
CA GLU A 99 2.27 -4.60 -28.77
C GLU A 99 2.50 -5.87 -27.93
N ILE A 100 1.98 -5.88 -26.70
CA ILE A 100 2.14 -6.98 -25.75
C ILE A 100 0.78 -7.60 -25.45
N SER A 101 0.74 -8.94 -25.47
CA SER A 101 -0.44 -9.68 -25.02
C SER A 101 -0.56 -9.61 -23.50
N PHE A 102 -1.68 -9.09 -23.00
CA PHE A 102 -1.91 -8.99 -21.57
C PHE A 102 -2.28 -10.35 -20.96
N PRO A 103 -1.61 -10.77 -19.87
CA PRO A 103 -1.95 -11.98 -19.15
C PRO A 103 -3.29 -11.82 -18.39
N PRO A 104 -3.83 -12.91 -17.81
CA PRO A 104 -4.98 -12.82 -16.90
C PRO A 104 -4.74 -11.85 -15.75
N SER A 105 -5.75 -11.06 -15.39
CA SER A 105 -5.65 -10.00 -14.37
C SER A 105 -5.47 -10.51 -12.96
N ASN A 106 -5.78 -11.78 -12.69
CA ASN A 106 -5.70 -12.41 -11.38
C ASN A 106 -4.32 -13.02 -11.07
N ILE A 107 -3.30 -12.75 -11.90
CA ILE A 107 -1.94 -13.25 -11.67
C ILE A 107 -1.14 -12.19 -10.90
N VAL A 108 -1.03 -12.39 -9.59
CA VAL A 108 -0.22 -11.57 -8.67
C VAL A 108 1.23 -12.05 -8.69
N THR A 109 2.17 -11.12 -8.82
CA THR A 109 3.62 -11.39 -8.91
C THR A 109 4.38 -11.11 -7.61
N ARG A 110 3.73 -10.45 -6.64
CA ARG A 110 4.26 -10.32 -5.27
C ARG A 110 3.16 -10.36 -4.21
N ALA A 111 3.32 -11.18 -3.19
CA ALA A 111 2.41 -11.33 -2.07
C ALA A 111 3.16 -11.74 -0.80
N LEU A 112 2.50 -11.65 0.35
CA LEU A 112 2.92 -12.35 1.56
C LEU A 112 2.54 -13.83 1.40
N GLY A 113 3.50 -14.75 1.55
CA GLY A 113 3.24 -16.21 1.41
C GLY A 113 3.10 -16.65 -0.05
N ALA A 114 2.18 -17.59 -0.33
CA ALA A 114 1.91 -18.13 -1.68
C ALA A 114 3.14 -18.71 -2.41
N GLY A 115 4.03 -19.39 -1.70
CA GLY A 115 5.25 -19.95 -2.29
C GLY A 115 6.30 -18.92 -2.70
N MET A 116 6.11 -17.64 -2.38
CA MET A 116 7.12 -16.61 -2.63
C MET A 116 8.21 -16.69 -1.57
N ALA A 117 9.43 -16.94 -2.01
CA ALA A 117 10.58 -17.12 -1.13
C ALA A 117 11.14 -15.77 -0.64
N GLY A 118 11.53 -15.72 0.63
CA GLY A 118 12.23 -14.59 1.22
C GLY A 118 11.32 -13.60 1.95
N MET A 119 11.93 -12.52 2.45
CA MET A 119 11.18 -11.45 3.11
C MET A 119 10.53 -10.57 2.05
N PRO A 120 9.21 -10.32 2.12
CA PRO A 120 8.54 -9.58 1.07
C PRO A 120 8.97 -8.10 1.12
N GLU A 121 9.44 -7.61 -0.03
CA GLU A 121 9.83 -6.21 -0.21
C GLU A 121 8.60 -5.38 -0.60
N ALA A 122 8.25 -4.43 0.25
CA ALA A 122 7.22 -3.45 -0.04
C ALA A 122 7.74 -2.34 -0.96
N ASP A 123 6.90 -1.95 -1.91
CA ASP A 123 7.11 -0.75 -2.70
C ASP A 123 6.52 0.44 -1.93
N TYR A 124 7.18 1.59 -2.03
CA TYR A 124 6.78 2.82 -1.33
C TYR A 124 6.61 3.97 -2.32
N ALA A 125 5.59 4.80 -2.08
CA ALA A 125 5.38 6.04 -2.82
C ALA A 125 5.08 7.19 -1.86
N LEU A 126 5.82 8.28 -2.01
CA LEU A 126 5.62 9.49 -1.23
C LEU A 126 4.70 10.45 -2.00
N VAL A 127 3.68 10.97 -1.31
CA VAL A 127 2.64 11.84 -1.88
C VAL A 127 2.42 13.02 -0.94
N PRO A 128 2.45 14.28 -1.42
CA PRO A 128 2.12 15.43 -0.58
C PRO A 128 0.75 15.24 0.09
N LEU A 129 0.67 15.52 1.38
CA LEU A 129 -0.56 15.40 2.17
C LEU A 129 -1.17 16.78 2.36
N PHE A 130 -2.36 16.99 1.79
CA PHE A 130 -3.13 18.21 1.97
C PHE A 130 -4.34 17.99 2.88
N GLU A 131 -4.80 19.07 3.51
CA GLU A 131 -6.04 19.05 4.27
C GLU A 131 -7.23 18.78 3.33
N GLY A 132 -8.11 17.87 3.76
CA GLY A 132 -9.25 17.40 2.97
C GLY A 132 -8.94 16.23 2.03
N ASP A 133 -7.68 15.82 1.90
CA ASP A 133 -7.34 14.63 1.13
C ASP A 133 -7.94 13.37 1.74
N HIS A 134 -8.29 12.42 0.88
CA HIS A 134 -8.74 11.10 1.26
C HIS A 134 -7.79 10.04 0.70
N ALA A 135 -7.24 9.19 1.56
CA ALA A 135 -6.61 7.95 1.13
C ALA A 135 -7.69 6.85 1.07
N VAL A 136 -7.93 6.29 -0.11
CA VAL A 136 -8.83 5.16 -0.32
C VAL A 136 -7.99 3.93 -0.57
N ILE A 137 -8.03 2.98 0.36
CA ILE A 137 -7.31 1.71 0.28
C ILE A 137 -8.34 0.63 -0.04
N CYS A 138 -8.14 -0.15 -1.09
CA CYS A 138 -9.14 -1.13 -1.51
C CYS A 138 -8.54 -2.39 -2.16
N SER A 139 -9.27 -3.50 -2.08
CA SER A 139 -8.97 -4.72 -2.82
C SER A 139 -9.43 -4.63 -4.29
N ASP A 140 -9.01 -5.62 -5.08
CA ASP A 140 -9.43 -5.85 -6.47
C ASP A 140 -10.93 -6.11 -6.61
N GLY A 141 -11.57 -6.67 -5.57
CA GLY A 141 -13.02 -6.73 -5.47
C GLY A 141 -13.73 -5.37 -5.60
N ILE A 142 -13.04 -4.26 -5.34
CA ILE A 142 -13.50 -2.89 -5.63
C ILE A 142 -12.98 -2.42 -7.00
N HIS A 143 -11.65 -2.24 -7.15
CA HIS A 143 -11.09 -1.55 -8.31
C HIS A 143 -11.15 -2.38 -9.62
N GLY A 144 -11.49 -3.67 -9.52
CA GLY A 144 -11.76 -4.53 -10.66
C GLY A 144 -13.12 -4.26 -11.32
N VAL A 145 -14.07 -3.63 -10.61
CA VAL A 145 -15.42 -3.34 -11.14
C VAL A 145 -15.88 -1.89 -10.95
N VAL A 146 -15.21 -1.13 -10.07
CA VAL A 146 -15.45 0.29 -9.82
C VAL A 146 -14.26 1.10 -10.34
N ASP A 147 -14.47 1.89 -11.38
CA ASP A 147 -13.42 2.72 -11.97
C ASP A 147 -13.04 3.93 -11.10
N GLU A 148 -11.89 4.54 -11.40
CA GLU A 148 -11.36 5.70 -10.68
C GLU A 148 -12.31 6.90 -10.69
N GLY A 149 -13.05 7.11 -11.80
CA GLY A 149 -14.02 8.20 -11.90
C GLY A 149 -15.20 8.01 -10.97
N GLN A 150 -15.64 6.77 -10.76
CA GLN A 150 -16.67 6.44 -9.79
C GLN A 150 -16.17 6.54 -8.35
N ILE A 151 -14.96 6.05 -8.06
CA ILE A 151 -14.32 6.22 -6.75
C ILE A 151 -14.23 7.72 -6.41
N LEU A 152 -13.73 8.54 -7.34
CA LEU A 152 -13.64 9.99 -7.18
C LEU A 152 -15.02 10.61 -6.88
N ARG A 153 -16.07 10.24 -7.62
CA ARG A 153 -17.42 10.76 -7.39
C ARG A 153 -17.95 10.41 -6.00
N ILE A 154 -17.77 9.17 -5.55
CA ILE A 154 -18.23 8.70 -4.23
C ILE A 154 -17.50 9.43 -3.11
N VAL A 155 -16.18 9.61 -3.23
CA VAL A 155 -15.41 10.37 -2.23
C VAL A 155 -15.86 11.84 -2.22
N ARG A 156 -16.07 12.43 -3.41
CA ARG A 156 -16.47 13.84 -3.55
C ARG A 156 -17.91 14.14 -3.16
N SER A 157 -18.82 13.17 -3.11
CA SER A 157 -20.14 13.38 -2.49
C SER A 157 -20.03 13.67 -0.98
N GLY A 158 -18.87 13.39 -0.39
CA GLY A 158 -18.53 13.75 0.98
C GLY A 158 -19.27 12.91 2.02
N GLY A 159 -19.06 13.29 3.28
CA GLY A 159 -19.56 12.55 4.44
C GLY A 159 -18.42 11.89 5.23
N GLU A 160 -18.81 11.15 6.26
CA GLU A 160 -17.85 10.49 7.13
C GLU A 160 -17.09 9.37 6.38
N PRO A 161 -15.80 9.14 6.69
CA PRO A 161 -14.99 8.12 5.99
C PRO A 161 -15.63 6.73 5.95
N GLN A 162 -16.30 6.32 7.03
CA GLN A 162 -17.00 5.03 7.08
C GLN A 162 -18.16 4.97 6.08
N ARG A 163 -18.86 6.08 5.86
CA ARG A 163 -19.95 6.15 4.88
C ARG A 163 -19.40 6.02 3.46
N ILE A 164 -18.32 6.72 3.15
CA ILE A 164 -17.63 6.62 1.86
C ILE A 164 -17.17 5.17 1.61
N ALA A 165 -16.56 4.52 2.61
CA ALA A 165 -16.14 3.12 2.51
C ALA A 165 -17.32 2.18 2.21
N ASN A 166 -18.46 2.36 2.88
CA ASN A 166 -19.67 1.59 2.62
C ASN A 166 -20.20 1.82 1.20
N GLU A 167 -20.27 3.07 0.76
CA GLU A 167 -20.72 3.42 -0.59
C GLU A 167 -19.83 2.82 -1.69
N LEU A 168 -18.51 2.71 -1.45
CA LEU A 168 -17.58 2.01 -2.35
C LEU A 168 -17.88 0.51 -2.43
N VAL A 169 -18.15 -0.15 -1.30
CA VAL A 169 -18.52 -1.57 -1.26
C VAL A 169 -19.87 -1.80 -1.93
N ASP A 170 -20.88 -0.99 -1.63
CA ASP A 170 -22.21 -1.06 -2.24
C ASP A 170 -22.13 -0.87 -3.76
N ALA A 171 -21.31 0.07 -4.22
CA ALA A 171 -21.02 0.28 -5.63
C ALA A 171 -20.41 -0.96 -6.29
N ALA A 172 -19.44 -1.61 -5.66
CA ALA A 172 -18.83 -2.82 -6.19
C ALA A 172 -19.83 -4.00 -6.27
N ILE A 173 -20.68 -4.15 -5.26
CA ILE A 173 -21.78 -5.14 -5.26
C ILE A 173 -22.76 -4.85 -6.41
N ALA A 174 -23.16 -3.58 -6.59
CA ALA A 174 -24.07 -3.17 -7.66
C ALA A 174 -23.46 -3.37 -9.05
N CYS A 175 -22.14 -3.21 -9.19
CA CYS A 175 -21.38 -3.51 -10.41
C CYS A 175 -21.15 -5.03 -10.63
N GLY A 176 -21.60 -5.88 -9.71
CA GLY A 176 -21.55 -7.33 -9.86
C GLY A 176 -20.18 -7.95 -9.56
N THR A 177 -19.45 -7.39 -8.59
CA THR A 177 -18.20 -7.99 -8.12
C THR A 177 -18.40 -9.47 -7.76
N ARG A 178 -17.42 -10.30 -8.15
CA ARG A 178 -17.40 -11.73 -7.84
C ARG A 178 -16.36 -12.08 -6.78
N ASP A 179 -15.68 -11.07 -6.26
CA ASP A 179 -14.63 -11.20 -5.25
C ASP A 179 -15.03 -10.46 -3.96
N ASN A 180 -14.23 -10.66 -2.91
CA ASN A 180 -14.37 -9.97 -1.66
C ASN A 180 -14.03 -8.49 -1.83
N ALA A 181 -15.06 -7.64 -1.70
CA ALA A 181 -14.94 -6.19 -1.75
C ALA A 181 -14.54 -5.64 -0.37
N THR A 182 -13.34 -5.07 -0.25
CA THR A 182 -12.86 -4.40 0.96
C THR A 182 -12.41 -2.97 0.65
N ALA A 183 -12.80 -2.02 1.49
CA ALA A 183 -12.38 -0.62 1.39
C ALA A 183 -12.09 -0.04 2.79
N VAL A 184 -11.05 0.78 2.87
CA VAL A 184 -10.71 1.62 4.03
C VAL A 184 -10.51 3.04 3.52
N VAL A 185 -11.11 4.01 4.21
CA VAL A 185 -10.99 5.43 3.86
C VAL A 185 -10.38 6.19 5.03
N VAL A 186 -9.31 6.92 4.76
CA VAL A 186 -8.64 7.81 5.73
C VAL A 186 -8.80 9.24 5.25
N HIS A 187 -9.40 10.10 6.06
CA HIS A 187 -9.58 11.52 5.74
C HIS A 187 -8.56 12.37 6.51
N ALA A 188 -7.81 13.20 5.79
CA ALA A 188 -6.91 14.19 6.37
C ALA A 188 -7.69 15.42 6.88
N SER A 189 -8.28 15.28 8.08
CA SER A 189 -9.06 16.36 8.71
C SER A 189 -8.22 17.58 9.13
N ARG A 190 -6.89 17.45 9.20
CA ARG A 190 -5.96 18.55 9.51
C ARG A 190 -4.55 18.21 9.05
N ALA A 191 -4.07 18.88 8.01
CA ALA A 191 -2.65 18.87 7.62
C ALA A 191 -1.98 20.13 8.19
N MET A 192 -0.95 19.98 9.02
CA MET A 192 -0.02 21.09 9.32
C MET A 192 1.10 20.98 8.27
N ARG A 193 1.41 21.93 7.36
CA ARG A 193 1.64 23.38 7.49
C ARG A 193 1.75 24.11 6.11
N VAL A 194 1.62 25.46 6.19
CA VAL A 194 2.16 26.59 5.38
C VAL A 194 2.52 26.34 3.90
N GLY A 195 1.71 26.89 2.99
CA GLY A 195 2.05 27.09 1.58
C GLY A 195 1.04 26.43 0.63
N ASP A 196 0.17 27.22 0.02
CA ASP A 196 -0.95 26.79 -0.83
C ASP A 196 -0.53 26.55 -2.29
N ASP A 197 0.57 25.83 -2.52
CA ASP A 197 1.07 25.54 -3.87
C ASP A 197 0.74 24.09 -4.26
N ARG A 198 -0.51 23.85 -4.64
CA ARG A 198 -1.00 22.57 -5.21
C ARG A 198 -0.36 22.21 -6.56
N GLU A 199 0.40 23.13 -7.17
CA GLU A 199 1.09 22.96 -8.45
C GLU A 199 2.56 22.52 -8.33
N ALA A 200 3.08 22.30 -7.12
CA ALA A 200 4.43 21.72 -6.97
C ALA A 200 4.43 20.27 -7.48
N GLY A 201 4.86 20.14 -8.74
CA GLY A 201 4.82 18.93 -9.53
C GLY A 201 5.29 17.67 -8.80
N SER A 202 4.64 16.57 -9.17
CA SER A 202 4.97 15.19 -8.81
C SER A 202 6.48 14.95 -8.76
N ARG A 203 7.07 15.01 -7.56
CA ARG A 203 8.28 14.24 -7.32
C ARG A 203 7.81 12.81 -7.09
N LEU A 204 7.79 12.02 -8.16
CA LEU A 204 7.94 10.58 -8.02
C LEU A 204 9.32 10.38 -7.38
N ILE A 205 9.39 10.39 -6.04
CA ILE A 205 10.56 9.85 -5.37
C ILE A 205 10.48 8.36 -5.63
N ARG A 206 11.18 7.94 -6.69
CA ARG A 206 11.39 6.54 -7.08
C ARG A 206 11.68 5.74 -5.82
N ALA A 207 10.99 4.61 -5.64
CA ALA A 207 11.11 3.69 -4.52
C ALA A 207 12.52 3.71 -3.92
N VAL A 208 12.68 4.44 -2.81
CA VAL A 208 13.93 4.40 -2.06
C VAL A 208 13.85 3.11 -1.26
N ARG A 209 14.63 2.12 -1.70
CA ARG A 209 14.96 0.98 -0.85
C ARG A 209 15.52 1.57 0.45
N PRO A 210 14.97 1.27 1.64
CA PRO A 210 15.68 1.58 2.87
C PRO A 210 17.05 0.89 2.75
N ALA A 211 18.12 1.67 2.85
CA ALA A 211 19.48 1.14 2.76
C ALA A 211 19.58 -0.03 3.73
N SER A 212 20.04 -1.18 3.24
CA SER A 212 20.26 -2.38 4.05
C SER A 212 20.94 -1.98 5.35
N THR A 213 20.20 -2.02 6.45
CA THR A 213 20.78 -1.68 7.75
C THR A 213 21.65 -2.84 8.16
N THR A 214 22.92 -2.80 7.77
CA THR A 214 23.94 -3.72 8.29
C THR A 214 24.07 -3.44 9.78
N THR A 215 23.37 -4.21 10.60
CA THR A 215 23.59 -4.21 12.03
C THR A 215 24.96 -4.85 12.27
N MET A 216 26.00 -4.01 12.42
CA MET A 216 27.28 -4.41 12.98
C MET A 216 27.02 -4.88 14.42
N ARG A 217 27.08 -6.19 14.66
CA ARG A 217 27.20 -6.72 16.02
C ARG A 217 28.53 -6.22 16.59
N ARG A 218 28.48 -5.27 17.53
CA ARG A 218 29.62 -4.93 18.38
C ARG A 218 29.99 -6.17 19.20
N GLY A 219 31.28 -6.49 19.18
CA GLY A 219 31.85 -7.69 19.79
C GLY A 219 31.45 -7.90 21.25
N LEU A 220 31.27 -9.17 21.56
CA LEU A 220 31.50 -9.76 22.87
C LEU A 220 32.52 -10.86 22.66
N ASP A 221 33.78 -10.45 22.47
CA ASP A 221 34.89 -11.25 22.94
C ASP A 221 34.85 -11.15 24.47
N ALA A 222 34.31 -12.18 25.11
CA ALA A 222 34.52 -12.45 26.51
C ALA A 222 35.26 -13.79 26.59
N GLU A 223 36.52 -13.66 26.98
CA GLU A 223 37.44 -14.71 27.41
C GLU A 223 36.75 -15.82 28.23
N VAL A 224 36.94 -17.06 27.81
CA VAL A 224 37.17 -18.25 28.66
C VAL A 224 37.98 -19.21 27.77
N GLY A 225 39.25 -19.56 28.00
CA GLY A 225 39.90 -19.81 29.28
C GLY A 225 40.01 -21.33 29.51
N GLU A 226 40.80 -22.03 28.69
CA GLU A 226 41.76 -23.10 29.06
C GLU A 226 42.58 -23.53 27.84
#